data_AF-A0ABD3WP46-F1
#
_entry.id   AF-A0ABD3WP46-F1
#
_cell.length_a   1.000
_cell.length_b   1.000
_cell.length_c   1.000
_cell.angle_alpha   90.00
_cell.angle_beta   90.00
_cell.angle_gamma   90.00
#
_symmetry.space_group_name_H-M   'P 1'
#
loop_
_entity.id
_entity.type
_entity.pdbx_description
1 polymer ?
#
loop_
_entity_poly.entity_id
_entity_poly.type
_entity_poly.pdbx_seq_one_letter_code
_entity_poly.pdbx_strand_id
1 'polypeptide(L)'
;MLFSLVVEQHQQSPGCVAYRRYFQTYIHLLRWHYGNVFKPDSVAQKSIQLVRQIHNSVRENIMSDRCDNKIYVSQHDMAVVRGGFFGAIIMYPSRFGIHCSMADLDDYVYFWRWLGYCLGIKHEDNMCLSGYSLAYKLPALKDPPKDFPRMSSALAKAGQSIVSTEAVIAFKTEAFQNE
;
A
#
# COMPACT_ATOMS: atom_id res chain seq x y z
N MET A 1 -2.63 12.20 1.30
CA MET A 1 -4.09 12.42 1.15
C MET A 1 -4.90 11.27 1.75
N LEU A 2 -4.69 9.99 1.38
CA LEU A 2 -5.28 8.83 2.10
C LEU A 2 -4.84 8.69 3.57
N PHE A 3 -3.62 9.13 3.90
CA PHE A 3 -3.05 9.07 5.25
C PHE A 3 -3.72 10.03 6.25
N SER A 4 -4.36 11.12 5.80
CA SER A 4 -4.92 12.17 6.66
C SER A 4 -6.44 12.06 6.86
N LEU A 5 -7.14 11.26 6.05
CA LEU A 5 -8.60 11.36 5.90
C LEU A 5 -9.45 10.77 7.04
N VAL A 6 -8.85 10.23 8.12
CA VAL A 6 -9.64 9.69 9.24
C VAL A 6 -9.03 10.02 10.60
N VAL A 7 -8.29 11.13 10.67
CA VAL A 7 -7.89 11.69 11.96
C VAL A 7 -9.06 12.45 12.61
N GLU A 8 -10.08 12.86 11.84
CA GLU A 8 -11.18 13.70 12.33
C GLU A 8 -12.34 12.94 13.01
N GLN A 9 -12.42 11.61 12.96
CA GLN A 9 -13.64 10.87 13.39
C GLN A 9 -13.54 9.99 14.65
N HIS A 10 -12.45 10.01 15.43
CA HIS A 10 -12.39 9.19 16.66
C HIS A 10 -11.71 9.87 17.86
N GLN A 11 -12.27 9.63 19.06
CA GLN A 11 -11.78 10.04 20.40
C GLN A 11 -10.43 9.43 20.83
N GLN A 12 -9.77 8.63 19.98
CA GLN A 12 -8.47 8.03 20.29
C GLN A 12 -7.34 8.96 19.85
N SER A 13 -6.19 8.91 20.56
CA SER A 13 -5.04 9.72 20.16
C SER A 13 -4.67 9.38 18.70
N PRO A 14 -4.52 10.39 17.81
CA PRO A 14 -4.35 10.11 16.39
C PRO A 14 -3.13 9.25 16.05
N GLY A 15 -2.15 9.18 16.97
CA GLY A 15 -0.97 8.32 16.83
C GLY A 15 -1.26 6.82 16.97
N CYS A 16 -2.11 6.41 17.91
CA CYS A 16 -2.47 5.00 18.09
C CYS A 16 -3.32 4.48 16.92
N VAL A 17 -4.25 5.31 16.45
CA VAL A 17 -5.08 5.03 15.28
C VAL A 17 -4.24 4.89 14.01
N ALA A 18 -3.28 5.81 13.79
CA ALA A 18 -2.36 5.75 12.66
C ALA A 18 -1.48 4.49 12.71
N TYR A 19 -0.90 4.17 13.87
CA TYR A 19 -0.11 2.96 14.08
C TYR A 19 -0.89 1.70 13.69
N ARG A 20 -2.10 1.52 14.22
CA ARG A 20 -2.94 0.35 13.93
C ARG A 20 -3.21 0.21 12.44
N ARG A 21 -3.50 1.32 11.75
CA ARG A 21 -3.74 1.34 10.31
C ARG A 21 -2.52 0.91 9.53
N TYR A 22 -1.35 1.43 9.86
CA TYR A 22 -0.11 1.09 9.14
C TYR A 22 0.27 -0.37 9.33
N PHE A 23 0.10 -0.88 10.55
CA PHE A 23 0.29 -2.29 10.82
C PHE A 23 -0.69 -3.16 10.02
N GLN A 24 -1.98 -2.80 9.98
CA GLN A 24 -2.98 -3.52 9.17
C GLN A 24 -2.64 -3.48 7.68
N THR A 25 -2.24 -2.33 7.14
CA THR A 25 -1.77 -2.20 5.75
C THR A 25 -0.60 -3.15 5.48
N TYR A 26 0.36 -3.23 6.39
CA TYR A 26 1.49 -4.15 6.26
C TYR A 26 1.06 -5.61 6.22
N ILE A 27 0.11 -6.03 7.07
CA ILE A 27 -0.46 -7.38 7.03
C ILE A 27 -1.15 -7.66 5.68
N HIS A 28 -1.86 -6.69 5.10
CA HIS A 28 -2.44 -6.85 3.76
C HIS A 28 -1.35 -7.04 2.70
N LEU A 29 -0.28 -6.22 2.74
CA LEU A 29 0.86 -6.36 1.84
C LEU A 29 1.49 -7.75 1.94
N LEU A 30 1.75 -8.25 3.15
CA LEU A 30 2.30 -9.59 3.35
C LEU A 30 1.40 -10.66 2.73
N ARG A 31 0.10 -10.61 2.97
CA ARG A 31 -0.86 -11.55 2.36
C ARG A 31 -0.82 -11.54 0.83
N TRP A 32 -0.59 -10.39 0.21
CA TRP A 32 -0.51 -10.28 -1.25
C TRP A 32 0.83 -10.74 -1.81
N HIS A 33 1.94 -10.55 -1.08
CA HIS A 33 3.27 -10.99 -1.53
C HIS A 33 3.48 -12.49 -1.36
N TYR A 34 2.95 -13.07 -0.28
CA TYR A 34 3.13 -14.49 0.05
C TYR A 34 1.94 -15.36 -0.34
N GLY A 35 0.87 -14.78 -0.88
CA GLY A 35 -0.32 -15.52 -1.27
C GLY A 35 -0.75 -15.23 -2.69
N ASN A 36 -1.61 -16.09 -3.24
CA ASN A 36 -2.10 -15.95 -4.60
C ASN A 36 -3.41 -15.14 -4.65
N VAL A 37 -3.33 -13.88 -5.08
CA VAL A 37 -4.49 -12.97 -5.22
C VAL A 37 -5.46 -13.38 -6.33
N PHE A 38 -5.06 -14.28 -7.23
CA PHE A 38 -5.89 -14.79 -8.32
C PHE A 38 -6.54 -16.14 -8.00
N LYS A 39 -6.08 -16.85 -6.96
CA LYS A 39 -6.72 -18.06 -6.48
C LYS A 39 -8.06 -17.71 -5.85
N PRO A 40 -9.20 -18.22 -6.37
CA PRO A 40 -10.50 -17.99 -5.76
C PRO A 40 -10.51 -18.40 -4.29
N ASP A 41 -11.18 -17.60 -3.46
CA ASP A 41 -11.36 -17.82 -2.03
C ASP A 41 -10.10 -17.81 -1.16
N SER A 42 -8.93 -17.52 -1.73
CA SER A 42 -7.69 -17.41 -0.98
C SER A 42 -7.72 -16.23 -0.01
N VAL A 43 -6.92 -16.32 1.06
CA VAL A 43 -6.73 -15.23 2.02
C VAL A 43 -6.23 -13.96 1.32
N ALA A 44 -5.37 -14.11 0.31
CA ALA A 44 -4.83 -13.00 -0.46
C ALA A 44 -5.89 -12.33 -1.35
N GLN A 45 -6.72 -13.11 -2.03
CA GLN A 45 -7.81 -12.61 -2.86
C GLN A 45 -8.85 -11.86 -2.01
N LYS A 46 -9.32 -12.47 -0.92
CA LYS A 46 -10.26 -11.83 0.03
C LYS A 46 -9.68 -10.54 0.61
N SER A 47 -8.39 -10.56 0.97
CA SER A 47 -7.66 -9.40 1.48
C SER A 47 -7.64 -8.24 0.48
N ILE A 48 -7.28 -8.48 -0.79
CA ILE A 48 -7.19 -7.40 -1.78
C ILE A 48 -8.57 -6.86 -2.19
N GLN A 49 -9.59 -7.72 -2.26
CA GLN A 49 -10.98 -7.32 -2.53
C GLN A 49 -11.53 -6.45 -1.39
N LEU A 50 -11.28 -6.84 -0.13
CA LEU A 50 -11.67 -6.04 1.03
C LEU A 50 -11.03 -4.64 0.99
N VAL A 51 -9.74 -4.54 0.70
CA VAL A 51 -9.05 -3.24 0.62
C VAL A 51 -9.62 -2.39 -0.53
N ARG A 52 -9.97 -2.99 -1.67
CA ARG A 52 -10.67 -2.28 -2.75
C ARG A 52 -12.02 -1.74 -2.30
N GLN A 53 -12.82 -2.54 -1.59
CA GLN A 53 -14.12 -2.13 -1.05
C GLN A 53 -13.94 -0.96 -0.07
N ILE A 54 -12.99 -1.06 0.87
CA ILE A 54 -12.69 0.01 1.83
C ILE A 54 -12.38 1.33 1.10
N HIS A 55 -11.52 1.32 0.07
CA HIS A 55 -11.19 2.54 -0.66
C HIS A 55 -12.39 3.13 -1.41
N ASN A 56 -13.25 2.29 -1.99
CA ASN A 56 -14.48 2.75 -2.65
C ASN A 56 -15.46 3.34 -1.63
N SER A 57 -15.71 2.67 -0.52
CA SER A 57 -16.61 3.17 0.53
C SER A 57 -16.09 4.47 1.15
N VAL A 58 -14.78 4.60 1.39
CA VAL A 58 -14.19 5.85 1.88
C VAL A 58 -14.36 6.97 0.86
N ARG A 59 -14.14 6.71 -0.43
CA ARG A 59 -14.39 7.69 -1.50
C ARG A 59 -15.85 8.16 -1.46
N GLU A 60 -16.79 7.23 -1.48
CA GLU A 60 -18.24 7.51 -1.49
C GLU A 60 -18.66 8.31 -0.26
N ASN A 61 -18.26 7.89 0.94
CA ASN A 61 -18.61 8.56 2.19
C ASN A 61 -18.06 9.99 2.25
N ILE A 62 -16.80 10.21 1.87
CA ILE A 62 -16.24 11.57 1.91
C ILE A 62 -16.94 12.47 0.88
N MET A 63 -17.22 11.94 -0.31
CA MET A 63 -17.90 12.69 -1.36
C MET A 63 -19.36 13.00 -0.99
N SER A 64 -20.05 12.13 -0.24
CA SER A 64 -21.39 12.41 0.28
C SER A 64 -21.37 13.44 1.42
N ASP A 65 -20.35 13.39 2.28
CA ASP A 65 -20.23 14.28 3.43
C ASP A 65 -19.74 15.69 3.04
N ARG A 66 -18.97 15.81 1.95
CA ARG A 66 -18.35 17.06 1.51
C ARG A 66 -18.95 17.53 0.19
N CYS A 67 -19.81 18.54 0.28
CA CYS A 67 -20.41 19.22 -0.88
C CYS A 67 -19.44 20.21 -1.57
N ASP A 68 -18.16 19.87 -1.73
CA ASP A 68 -17.14 20.79 -2.28
C ASP A 68 -16.63 20.44 -3.68
N ASN A 69 -17.33 19.54 -4.40
CA ASN A 69 -17.02 19.06 -5.76
C ASN A 69 -15.61 18.49 -5.93
N LYS A 70 -14.87 18.24 -4.83
CA LYS A 70 -13.54 17.63 -4.91
C LYS A 70 -13.63 16.12 -5.04
N ILE A 71 -12.74 15.56 -5.84
CA ILE A 71 -12.57 14.11 -5.94
C ILE A 71 -11.63 13.67 -4.82
N TYR A 72 -12.16 12.87 -3.89
CA TYR A 72 -11.38 12.26 -2.83
C TYR A 72 -10.96 10.84 -3.21
N VAL A 73 -9.74 10.44 -2.88
CA VAL A 73 -9.21 9.10 -3.20
C VAL A 73 -9.36 8.85 -4.71
N SER A 74 -8.83 9.76 -5.52
CA SER A 74 -8.85 9.65 -6.98
C SER A 74 -8.06 8.44 -7.48
N GLN A 75 -8.18 8.10 -8.77
CA GLN A 75 -7.34 7.07 -9.39
C GLN A 75 -5.86 7.43 -9.30
N HIS A 76 -5.52 8.71 -9.48
CA HIS A 76 -4.18 9.23 -9.27
C HIS A 76 -3.70 9.02 -7.82
N ASP A 77 -4.53 9.32 -6.81
CA ASP A 77 -4.18 9.09 -5.41
C ASP A 77 -3.91 7.60 -5.14
N MET A 78 -4.75 6.70 -5.67
CA MET A 78 -4.58 5.26 -5.55
C MET A 78 -3.28 4.78 -6.19
N ALA A 79 -2.95 5.29 -7.38
CA ALA A 79 -1.71 4.97 -8.10
C ALA A 79 -0.47 5.44 -7.32
N VAL A 80 -0.46 6.68 -6.83
CA VAL A 80 0.65 7.28 -6.09
C VAL A 80 0.89 6.57 -4.75
N VAL A 81 -0.17 6.33 -3.97
CA VAL A 81 -0.03 5.64 -2.67
C VAL A 81 0.52 4.22 -2.87
N ARG A 82 0.06 3.51 -3.91
CA ARG A 82 0.60 2.20 -4.29
C ARG A 82 2.08 2.30 -4.67
N GLY A 83 2.45 3.31 -5.48
CA GLY A 83 3.83 3.61 -5.84
C GLY A 83 4.75 3.76 -4.62
N GLY A 84 4.24 4.29 -3.51
CA GLY A 84 4.96 4.39 -2.25
C GLY A 84 5.42 3.04 -1.66
N PHE A 85 4.76 1.92 -1.96
CA PHE A 85 5.12 0.61 -1.40
C PHE A 85 6.25 -0.09 -2.16
N PHE A 86 6.32 0.07 -3.48
CA PHE A 86 7.33 -0.61 -4.29
C PHE A 86 8.39 0.32 -4.88
N GLY A 87 8.12 1.63 -4.93
CA GLY A 87 8.95 2.61 -5.61
C GLY A 87 10.38 2.68 -5.09
N ALA A 88 10.55 2.72 -3.77
CA ALA A 88 11.88 2.76 -3.17
C ALA A 88 12.67 1.46 -3.44
N ILE A 89 11.98 0.31 -3.45
CA ILE A 89 12.59 -1.00 -3.72
C ILE A 89 13.09 -1.06 -5.18
N ILE A 90 12.28 -0.62 -6.15
CA ILE A 90 12.69 -0.65 -7.56
C ILE A 90 13.74 0.42 -7.87
N MET A 91 13.71 1.58 -7.21
CA MET A 91 14.68 2.65 -7.48
C MET A 91 16.05 2.40 -6.83
N TYR A 92 16.05 1.81 -5.65
CA TYR A 92 17.27 1.67 -4.84
C TYR A 92 17.37 0.31 -4.15
N PRO A 93 17.26 -0.83 -4.87
CA PRO A 93 17.21 -2.16 -4.25
C PRO A 93 18.42 -2.45 -3.36
N SER A 94 19.61 -2.02 -3.78
CA SER A 94 20.85 -2.19 -3.00
C SER A 94 20.85 -1.44 -1.67
N ARG A 95 20.11 -0.34 -1.51
CA ARG A 95 19.96 0.37 -0.23
C ARG A 95 19.13 -0.41 0.78
N PHE A 96 18.36 -1.38 0.30
CA PHE A 96 17.60 -2.32 1.13
C PHE A 96 18.33 -3.67 1.29
N GLY A 97 19.58 -3.79 0.81
CA GLY A 97 20.32 -5.06 0.80
C GLY A 97 19.78 -6.08 -0.19
N ILE A 98 18.96 -5.65 -1.15
CA ILE A 98 18.40 -6.50 -2.19
C ILE A 98 19.39 -6.54 -3.36
N HIS A 99 19.90 -7.73 -3.65
CA HIS A 99 20.73 -8.01 -4.80
C HIS A 99 19.90 -8.77 -5.83
N CYS A 100 19.53 -8.11 -6.91
CA CYS A 100 18.68 -8.67 -7.95
C CYS A 100 19.08 -8.14 -9.33
N SER A 101 18.69 -8.86 -10.37
CA SER A 101 18.86 -8.44 -11.75
C SER A 101 17.81 -7.39 -12.15
N MET A 102 17.98 -6.78 -13.32
CA MET A 102 16.93 -5.93 -13.91
C MET A 102 15.68 -6.74 -14.28
N ALA A 103 15.82 -8.02 -14.64
CA ALA A 103 14.68 -8.89 -14.93
C ALA A 103 13.84 -9.13 -13.66
N ASP A 104 14.48 -9.37 -12.51
CA ASP A 104 13.77 -9.53 -11.24
C ASP A 104 12.98 -8.27 -10.85
N LEU A 105 13.52 -7.08 -11.12
CA LEU A 105 12.80 -5.81 -10.90
C LEU A 105 11.63 -5.64 -11.86
N ASP A 106 11.78 -6.07 -13.12
CA ASP A 106 10.68 -6.05 -14.09
C ASP A 106 9.55 -7.00 -13.69
N ASP A 107 9.89 -8.20 -13.23
CA ASP A 107 8.93 -9.18 -12.68
C ASP A 107 8.23 -8.63 -11.43
N TYR A 108 8.96 -7.95 -10.53
CA TYR A 108 8.37 -7.30 -9.37
C TYR A 108 7.42 -6.16 -9.77
N VAL A 109 7.75 -5.39 -10.81
CA VAL A 109 6.84 -4.38 -11.38
C VAL A 109 5.62 -5.04 -12.03
N TYR A 110 5.80 -6.18 -12.72
CA TYR A 110 4.70 -6.96 -13.29
C TYR A 110 3.73 -7.47 -12.21
N PHE A 111 4.25 -7.92 -11.07
CA PHE A 111 3.43 -8.23 -9.89
C PHE A 111 2.60 -7.01 -9.44
N TRP A 112 3.22 -5.84 -9.29
CA TRP A 112 2.53 -4.62 -8.87
C TRP A 112 1.55 -4.05 -9.92
N ARG A 113 1.76 -4.32 -11.20
CA ARG A 113 0.80 -4.04 -12.28
C ARG A 113 -0.51 -4.77 -12.01
N TRP A 114 -0.44 -6.05 -11.70
CA TRP A 114 -1.60 -6.89 -11.43
C TRP A 114 -2.28 -6.56 -10.11
N LEU A 115 -1.52 -6.27 -9.05
CA LEU A 115 -2.11 -5.77 -7.81
C LEU A 115 -2.90 -4.47 -8.04
N GLY A 116 -2.41 -3.58 -8.91
CA GLY A 116 -3.13 -2.37 -9.30
C GLY A 116 -4.48 -2.67 -9.95
N TYR A 117 -4.50 -3.63 -10.87
CA TYR A 117 -5.75 -4.09 -11.49
C TYR A 117 -6.74 -4.66 -10.44
N CYS A 118 -6.27 -5.52 -9.53
CA CYS A 118 -7.09 -6.08 -8.47
C CYS A 118 -7.69 -5.00 -7.55
N LEU A 119 -6.91 -3.96 -7.22
CA LEU A 119 -7.34 -2.80 -6.44
C LEU A 119 -8.30 -1.86 -7.19
N GLY A 120 -8.56 -2.10 -8.47
CA GLY A 120 -9.44 -1.27 -9.29
C GLY A 120 -8.80 0.00 -9.83
N ILE A 121 -7.46 0.04 -9.92
CA ILE A 121 -6.74 1.10 -10.62
C ILE A 121 -6.96 0.92 -12.12
N LYS A 122 -7.40 1.98 -12.79
CA LYS A 122 -7.61 1.97 -14.24
C LYS A 122 -6.30 1.76 -14.99
N HIS A 123 -6.42 1.30 -16.23
CA HIS A 123 -5.26 0.94 -17.05
C HIS A 123 -4.33 2.14 -17.29
N GLU A 124 -4.93 3.28 -17.63
CA GLU A 124 -4.26 4.56 -17.90
C GLU A 124 -3.57 5.17 -16.66
N ASP A 125 -4.08 4.87 -15.47
CA ASP A 125 -3.51 5.31 -14.20
C ASP A 125 -2.47 4.31 -13.63
N ASN A 126 -2.30 3.14 -14.26
CA ASN A 126 -1.43 2.09 -13.76
C ASN A 126 0.04 2.34 -14.15
N MET A 127 0.79 2.91 -13.21
CA MET A 127 2.23 3.23 -13.35
C MET A 127 3.16 2.05 -13.70
N CYS A 128 2.71 0.81 -13.49
CA CYS A 128 3.48 -0.41 -13.73
C CYS A 128 3.16 -1.03 -15.10
N LEU A 129 2.31 -0.40 -15.91
CA LEU A 129 1.82 -0.97 -17.15
C LEU A 129 2.94 -1.26 -18.16
N SER A 130 3.92 -0.36 -18.26
CA SER A 130 5.02 -0.42 -19.24
C SER A 130 6.33 -0.95 -18.65
N GLY A 131 6.24 -1.78 -17.61
CA GLY A 131 7.39 -2.40 -16.97
C GLY A 131 8.28 -1.44 -16.19
N TYR A 132 9.44 -1.93 -15.80
CA TYR A 132 10.37 -1.26 -14.89
C TYR A 132 10.85 0.10 -15.39
N SER A 133 11.17 0.23 -16.67
CA SER A 133 11.76 1.46 -17.25
C SER A 133 10.89 2.71 -17.05
N LEU A 134 9.57 2.55 -17.06
CA LEU A 134 8.61 3.63 -16.79
C LEU A 134 8.29 3.71 -15.30
N ALA A 135 8.11 2.57 -14.63
CA ALA A 135 7.84 2.52 -13.20
C ALA A 135 8.96 3.15 -12.36
N TYR A 136 10.22 3.14 -12.81
CA TYR A 136 11.33 3.81 -12.11
C TYR A 136 11.15 5.35 -12.04
N LYS A 137 10.36 5.94 -12.94
CA LYS A 137 10.14 7.39 -13.02
C LYS A 137 9.00 7.88 -12.11
N LEU A 138 8.79 7.25 -10.96
CA LEU A 138 7.72 7.63 -10.04
C LEU A 138 7.82 9.13 -9.68
N PRO A 139 6.70 9.88 -9.73
CA PRO A 139 6.69 11.26 -9.33
C PRO A 139 7.01 11.36 -7.83
N ALA A 140 8.00 12.19 -7.49
CA ALA A 140 8.28 12.54 -6.11
C ALA A 140 7.09 13.30 -5.50
N LEU A 141 6.86 13.12 -4.20
CA LEU A 141 5.92 13.93 -3.44
C LEU A 141 6.50 15.34 -3.29
N LYS A 142 6.04 16.30 -4.10
CA LYS A 142 6.59 17.67 -4.11
C LYS A 142 6.03 18.53 -2.97
N ASP A 143 4.75 18.35 -2.64
CA ASP A 143 4.04 19.17 -1.65
C ASP A 143 3.36 18.28 -0.58
N PRO A 144 4.09 17.87 0.47
CA PRO A 144 3.54 17.04 1.52
C PRO A 144 2.49 17.80 2.36
N PRO A 145 1.39 17.14 2.80
CA PRO A 145 0.38 17.78 3.65
C PRO A 145 0.93 18.15 5.04
N LYS A 146 0.28 19.09 5.74
CA LYS A 146 0.71 19.59 7.07
C LYS A 146 0.99 18.47 8.08
N ASP A 147 0.19 17.40 8.07
CA ASP A 147 0.35 16.27 8.98
C ASP A 147 1.44 15.26 8.57
N PHE A 148 2.09 15.45 7.41
CA PHE A 148 3.06 14.49 6.87
C PHE A 148 4.18 14.13 7.87
N PRO A 149 4.83 15.07 8.58
CA PRO A 149 5.88 14.73 9.54
C PRO A 149 5.38 13.83 10.69
N ARG A 150 4.16 14.08 11.17
CA ARG A 150 3.53 13.27 12.23
C ARG A 150 3.21 11.87 11.73
N MET A 151 2.64 11.78 10.53
CA MET A 151 2.25 10.51 9.91
C MET A 151 3.47 9.65 9.55
N SER A 152 4.53 10.25 9.02
CA SER A 152 5.77 9.55 8.69
C SER A 152 6.49 9.05 9.95
N SER A 153 6.47 9.81 11.05
CA SER A 153 6.99 9.36 12.34
C SER A 153 6.22 8.16 12.89
N ALA A 154 4.88 8.18 12.81
CA ALA A 154 4.06 7.04 13.22
C ALA A 154 4.33 5.78 12.36
N LEU A 155 4.57 5.96 11.05
CA LEU A 155 4.95 4.86 10.15
C LEU A 155 6.32 4.28 10.51
N ALA A 156 7.32 5.12 10.77
CA ALA A 156 8.64 4.68 11.18
C ALA A 156 8.59 3.87 12.49
N LYS A 157 7.81 4.33 13.47
CA LYS A 157 7.58 3.61 14.73
C LYS A 157 6.91 2.25 14.51
N ALA A 158 5.88 2.21 13.66
CA ALA A 158 5.23 0.95 13.30
C ALA A 158 6.22 -0.06 12.68
N GLY A 159 7.09 0.42 11.77
CA GLY A 159 8.14 -0.40 11.17
C GLY A 159 9.13 -0.97 12.19
N GLN A 160 9.60 -0.15 13.14
CA GLN A 160 10.51 -0.60 14.20
C GLN A 160 9.89 -1.69 15.08
N SER A 161 8.60 -1.55 15.44
CA SER A 161 7.89 -2.56 16.25
C SER A 161 7.69 -3.88 15.51
N ILE A 162 7.49 -3.87 14.20
CA ILE A 162 7.36 -5.10 13.39
C ILE A 162 8.66 -5.89 13.41
N VAL A 163 9.81 -5.22 13.24
CA VAL A 163 11.13 -5.86 13.25
C VAL A 163 11.45 -6.44 14.63
N SER A 164 10.93 -5.83 15.70
CA SER A 164 11.18 -6.26 17.08
C SER A 164 10.23 -7.33 17.61
N THR A 165 9.19 -7.73 16.85
CA THR A 165 8.18 -8.67 17.35
C THR A 165 8.32 -10.05 16.68
N GLU A 166 8.27 -11.12 17.48
CA GLU A 166 8.26 -12.53 17.05
C GLU A 166 7.18 -12.86 15.99
N ALA A 167 6.20 -11.96 15.79
CA ALA A 167 5.15 -12.05 14.79
C ALA A 167 5.64 -12.20 13.34
N VAL A 168 6.80 -11.63 12.97
CA VAL A 168 7.38 -11.85 11.62
C VAL A 168 7.90 -13.28 11.45
N ILE A 169 8.42 -13.86 12.54
CA ILE A 169 8.89 -15.25 12.57
C ILE A 169 7.67 -16.20 12.53
N ALA A 170 6.64 -15.92 13.33
CA ALA A 170 5.40 -16.70 13.36
C ALA A 170 4.62 -16.65 12.03
N PHE A 171 4.48 -15.46 11.41
CA PHE A 171 3.81 -15.32 10.10
C PHE A 171 4.52 -16.12 9.00
N LYS A 172 5.86 -16.15 9.01
CA LYS A 172 6.61 -17.05 8.11
C LYS A 172 6.26 -18.51 8.38
N THR A 173 6.15 -18.91 9.65
CA THR A 173 5.92 -20.32 9.99
C THR A 173 4.51 -20.78 9.56
N GLU A 174 3.49 -19.93 9.67
CA GLU A 174 2.11 -20.25 9.26
C GLU A 174 1.88 -20.14 7.75
N ALA A 175 2.50 -19.17 7.07
CA ALA A 175 2.35 -18.97 5.63
C ALA A 175 3.00 -20.09 4.79
N PHE A 176 4.04 -20.75 5.32
CA PHE A 176 4.74 -21.86 4.65
C PHE A 176 4.24 -23.27 5.07
N GLN A 177 3.20 -23.37 5.91
CA GLN A 177 2.68 -24.67 6.37
C GLN A 177 1.37 -25.11 5.68
N ASN A 178 0.77 -24.28 4.82
CA ASN A 178 -0.52 -24.57 4.17
C ASN A 178 -0.47 -24.53 2.63
N GLU A 179 0.67 -24.88 2.03
CA GLU A 179 0.76 -25.23 0.60
C GLU A 179 0.85 -26.74 0.41
#